data_AF-A0A525C5Y3-F1
#
_entry.id   AF-A0A525C5Y3-F1
#
_cell.length_a   1.000
_cell.length_b   1.000
_cell.length_c   1.000
_cell.angle_alpha   90.00
_cell.angle_beta   90.00
_cell.angle_gamma   90.00
#
_symmetry.space_group_name_H-M   'P 1'
#
loop_
_entity.id
_entity.type
_entity.pdbx_description
1 polymer ?
#
loop_
_entity_poly.entity_id
_entity_poly.type
_entity_poly.pdbx_seq_one_letter_code
_entity_poly.pdbx_strand_id
1 'polypeptide(L)'
;MSRMKGIIGVVLVFLFGAVCGGAVGVRYSTSHFMETFKQGPGAMGRIMAQHIADELDLSGEQRELLDEIVAERTTMIQEVFQEIHPQMEEIMRVRHEEFIATLTPEQLERFQVIEQERQAMFSRHFESEPASP
;
A
#
# COMPACT_ATOMS: atom_id res chain seq x y z
N MET A 1 -33.78 -11.48 -28.11
CA MET A 1 -32.45 -10.89 -28.44
C MET A 1 -32.18 -9.51 -27.83
N SER A 2 -33.16 -8.74 -27.31
CA SER A 2 -32.88 -7.40 -26.71
C SER A 2 -32.32 -7.43 -25.29
N ARG A 3 -32.67 -8.46 -24.49
CA ARG A 3 -32.21 -8.60 -23.10
C ARG A 3 -30.68 -8.78 -22.97
N MET A 4 -30.07 -9.52 -23.90
CA MET A 4 -28.63 -9.78 -23.89
C MET A 4 -27.82 -8.52 -24.22
N LYS A 5 -28.33 -7.66 -25.11
CA LYS A 5 -27.71 -6.37 -25.43
C LYS A 5 -27.79 -5.39 -24.25
N GLY A 6 -28.88 -5.42 -23.48
CA GLY A 6 -29.03 -4.62 -22.25
C GLY A 6 -28.07 -5.05 -21.14
N ILE A 7 -27.91 -6.35 -20.92
CA ILE A 7 -26.97 -6.88 -19.92
C ILE A 7 -25.52 -6.52 -20.27
N ILE A 8 -25.15 -6.62 -21.55
CA ILE A 8 -23.81 -6.22 -22.03
C ILE A 8 -23.55 -4.74 -21.76
N GLY A 9 -24.54 -3.87 -22.00
CA GLY A 9 -24.41 -2.44 -21.71
C GLY A 9 -24.18 -2.14 -20.22
N VAL A 10 -24.92 -2.81 -19.33
CA VAL A 10 -24.77 -2.63 -17.88
C VAL A 10 -23.41 -3.13 -17.38
N VAL A 11 -22.96 -4.30 -17.85
CA VAL A 11 -21.64 -4.83 -17.50
C VAL A 11 -20.52 -3.91 -17.98
N LEU A 12 -20.63 -3.34 -19.18
CA LEU A 12 -19.64 -2.40 -19.72
C LEU A 12 -19.56 -1.11 -18.90
N VAL A 13 -20.69 -0.53 -18.50
CA VAL A 13 -20.72 0.68 -17.65
C VAL A 13 -20.13 0.38 -16.27
N PHE A 14 -20.44 -0.79 -15.70
CA PHE A 14 -19.89 -1.21 -14.41
C PHE A 14 -18.38 -1.42 -14.45
N LEU A 15 -17.87 -2.07 -15.51
CA LEU A 15 -16.42 -2.23 -15.74
C LEU A 15 -15.74 -0.89 -15.93
N PHE A 16 -16.34 0.04 -16.68
CA PHE A 16 -15.81 1.39 -16.84
C PHE A 16 -15.79 2.16 -15.52
N GLY A 17 -16.84 2.05 -14.71
CA GLY A 17 -16.91 2.60 -13.37
C GLY A 17 -15.87 1.99 -12.42
N ALA A 18 -15.64 0.69 -12.50
CA ALA A 18 -14.63 -0.02 -11.70
C ALA A 18 -13.20 0.36 -12.12
N VAL A 19 -12.93 0.54 -13.41
CA VAL A 19 -11.62 0.98 -13.92
C VAL A 19 -11.36 2.44 -13.55
N CYS A 20 -12.33 3.33 -13.76
CA CYS A 20 -12.18 4.76 -13.41
C CYS A 20 -12.12 4.96 -11.90
N GLY A 21 -13.01 4.30 -11.13
CA GLY A 21 -13.04 4.36 -9.68
C GLY A 21 -11.82 3.69 -9.04
N GLY A 22 -11.37 2.56 -9.60
CA GLY A 22 -10.15 1.86 -9.18
C GLY A 22 -8.89 2.68 -9.46
N ALA A 23 -8.77 3.30 -10.64
CA ALA A 23 -7.63 4.14 -10.98
C ALA A 23 -7.52 5.38 -10.07
N VAL A 24 -8.63 6.04 -9.76
CA VAL A 24 -8.65 7.21 -8.87
C VAL A 24 -8.43 6.81 -7.40
N GLY A 25 -9.06 5.72 -6.95
CA GLY A 25 -8.89 5.17 -5.60
C GLY A 25 -7.46 4.72 -5.34
N VAL A 26 -6.82 4.05 -6.31
CA VAL A 26 -5.41 3.66 -6.24
C VAL A 26 -4.52 4.91 -6.27
N ARG A 27 -4.75 5.91 -7.13
CA ARG A 27 -3.88 7.10 -7.18
C ARG A 27 -3.89 7.94 -5.91
N TYR A 28 -5.01 7.99 -5.18
CA TYR A 28 -5.13 8.79 -3.95
C TYR A 28 -4.74 8.02 -2.69
N SER A 29 -5.00 6.70 -2.62
CA SER A 29 -4.57 5.86 -1.50
C SER A 29 -3.08 5.52 -1.58
N THR A 30 -2.52 5.29 -2.77
CA THR A 30 -1.17 4.74 -2.89
C THR A 30 -0.07 5.75 -2.55
N SER A 31 -0.25 7.07 -2.69
CA SER A 31 0.85 8.00 -2.36
C SER A 31 1.08 8.08 -0.84
N HIS A 32 0.03 8.28 -0.04
CA HIS A 32 0.18 8.36 1.41
C HIS A 32 0.29 7.01 2.11
N PHE A 33 -0.41 5.99 1.62
CA PHE A 33 -0.35 4.67 2.26
C PHE A 33 0.99 3.97 2.00
N MET A 34 1.62 4.24 0.85
CA MET A 34 2.89 3.61 0.47
C MET A 34 4.11 4.38 1.01
N GLU A 35 4.07 5.72 1.09
CA GLU A 35 5.12 6.50 1.79
C GLU A 35 5.26 6.05 3.25
N THR A 36 4.13 5.81 3.93
CA THR A 36 4.22 5.38 5.32
C THR A 36 4.52 3.90 5.50
N PHE A 37 4.18 3.04 4.54
CA PHE A 37 4.69 1.66 4.51
C PHE A 37 6.21 1.61 4.29
N LYS A 38 6.79 2.54 3.53
CA LYS A 38 8.24 2.63 3.27
C LYS A 38 9.05 3.12 4.47
N GLN A 39 8.51 4.02 5.29
CA GLN A 39 9.19 4.52 6.48
C GLN A 39 9.17 3.54 7.68
N GLY A 40 8.61 2.35 7.48
CA GLY A 40 8.55 1.27 8.47
C GLY A 40 7.35 1.38 9.42
N PRO A 41 7.10 0.34 10.24
CA PRO A 41 5.90 0.22 11.07
C PRO A 41 5.64 1.40 12.03
N GLY A 42 6.67 2.19 12.36
CA GLY A 42 6.58 3.32 13.29
C GLY A 42 6.24 4.67 12.68
N ALA A 43 6.26 4.81 11.35
CA ALA A 43 6.09 6.11 10.71
C ALA A 43 4.65 6.63 10.82
N MET A 44 3.66 5.74 10.67
CA MET A 44 2.25 6.11 10.93
C MET A 44 2.03 6.51 12.39
N GLY A 45 2.72 5.84 13.32
CA GLY A 45 2.65 6.15 14.74
C GLY A 45 3.09 7.58 15.04
N ARG A 46 4.20 8.03 14.45
CA ARG A 46 4.70 9.40 14.61
C ARG A 46 3.80 10.45 13.97
N ILE A 47 3.28 10.19 12.76
CA ILE A 47 2.37 11.14 12.08
C ILE A 47 1.08 11.30 12.89
N MET A 48 0.51 10.18 13.38
CA MET A 48 -0.68 10.21 14.22
C MET A 48 -0.41 10.93 15.55
N ALA A 49 0.73 10.66 16.19
CA ALA A 49 1.12 11.31 17.44
C ALA A 49 1.26 12.83 17.29
N GLN A 50 1.89 13.30 16.22
CA GLN A 50 1.99 14.73 15.92
C GLN A 50 0.62 15.36 15.69
N HIS A 51 -0.25 14.68 14.93
CA HIS A 51 -1.61 15.16 14.70
C HIS A 51 -2.42 15.27 16.01
N ILE A 52 -2.32 14.27 16.90
CA ILE A 52 -2.96 14.31 18.22
C ILE A 52 -2.37 15.41 19.10
N ALA A 53 -1.05 15.59 19.05
CA ALA A 53 -0.36 16.62 19.84
C ALA A 53 -0.77 18.05 19.45
N ASP A 54 -1.04 18.26 18.16
CA ASP A 54 -1.51 19.54 17.64
C ASP A 54 -3.01 19.74 17.88
N GLU A 55 -3.84 18.71 17.69
CA GLU A 55 -5.29 18.81 17.91
C GLU A 55 -5.67 19.04 19.40
N LEU A 56 -4.84 18.54 20.32
CA LEU A 56 -5.05 18.68 21.77
C LEU A 56 -4.25 19.82 22.41
N ASP A 57 -3.52 20.61 21.62
CA ASP A 57 -2.64 21.68 22.11
C ASP A 57 -1.71 21.21 23.26
N LEU A 58 -1.10 20.04 23.10
CA LEU A 58 -0.27 19.45 24.15
C LEU A 58 0.93 20.34 24.51
N SER A 59 1.20 20.47 25.83
CA SER A 59 2.37 21.18 26.33
C SER A 59 3.69 20.50 25.92
N GLY A 60 4.81 21.21 26.01
CA GLY A 60 6.13 20.64 25.67
C GLY A 60 6.43 19.34 26.43
N GLU A 61 6.16 19.30 27.73
CA GLU A 61 6.35 18.11 28.57
C GLU A 61 5.41 16.96 28.16
N GLN A 62 4.17 17.26 27.78
CA GLN A 62 3.22 16.24 27.30
C GLN A 62 3.61 15.68 25.93
N ARG A 63 4.20 16.51 25.06
CA ARG A 63 4.73 16.09 23.76
C ARG A 63 5.93 15.15 23.93
N GLU A 64 6.86 15.49 24.81
CA GLU A 64 8.02 14.63 25.12
C GLU A 64 7.58 13.25 25.63
N LEU A 65 6.59 13.20 26.54
CA LEU A 65 6.02 11.95 27.02
C LEU A 65 5.33 11.15 25.91
N LEU A 66 4.58 11.81 25.03
CA LEU A 66 3.93 11.15 23.89
C LEU A 66 4.96 10.56 22.92
N ASP A 67 6.02 11.30 22.62
CA ASP A 67 7.11 10.84 21.75
C ASP A 67 7.83 9.61 22.33
N GLU A 68 8.09 9.60 23.66
CA GLU A 68 8.67 8.45 24.35
C GLU A 68 7.77 7.20 24.23
N ILE A 69 6.47 7.36 24.48
CA ILE A 69 5.48 6.27 24.37
C ILE A 69 5.46 5.71 22.93
N VAL A 70 5.47 6.59 21.93
CA VAL A 70 5.40 6.19 20.51
C VAL A 70 6.71 5.52 20.08
N ALA A 71 7.86 5.99 20.56
CA ALA A 71 9.15 5.38 20.30
C ALA A 71 9.23 3.95 20.87
N GLU A 72 8.88 3.77 22.15
CA GLU A 72 8.87 2.46 22.81
C GLU A 72 7.97 1.45 22.06
N ARG A 73 6.76 1.88 21.70
CA ARG A 73 5.80 1.02 20.99
C ARG A 73 6.22 0.73 19.55
N THR A 74 6.90 1.68 18.89
CA THR A 74 7.46 1.46 17.55
C THR A 74 8.47 0.32 17.56
N THR A 75 9.37 0.28 18.55
CA THR A 75 10.36 -0.80 18.68
C THR A 75 9.68 -2.16 18.85
N MET A 76 8.69 -2.25 19.74
CA MET A 76 7.95 -3.50 19.95
C MET A 76 7.23 -3.98 18.68
N ILE A 77 6.61 -3.05 17.93
CA ILE A 77 5.96 -3.39 16.66
C ILE A 77 6.99 -3.88 15.64
N GLN A 78 8.18 -3.26 15.58
CA GLN A 78 9.25 -3.70 14.68
C GLN A 78 9.75 -5.10 15.02
N GLU A 79 9.92 -5.43 16.30
CA GLU A 79 10.32 -6.78 16.75
C GLU A 79 9.30 -7.84 16.34
N VAL A 80 8.01 -7.60 16.59
CA VAL A 80 6.94 -8.50 16.15
C VAL A 80 6.93 -8.61 14.62
N PHE A 81 7.09 -7.49 13.91
CA PHE A 81 7.13 -7.49 12.46
C PHE A 81 8.31 -8.33 11.94
N GLN A 82 9.50 -8.23 12.52
CA GLN A 82 10.66 -9.04 12.15
C GLN A 82 10.42 -10.54 12.35
N GLU A 83 9.70 -10.93 13.41
CA GLU A 83 9.35 -12.33 13.67
C GLU A 83 8.38 -12.89 12.62
N ILE A 84 7.37 -12.11 12.24
CA ILE A 84 6.33 -12.56 11.30
C ILE A 84 6.71 -12.37 9.82
N HIS A 85 7.67 -11.49 9.53
CA HIS A 85 8.04 -11.12 8.16
C HIS A 85 8.40 -12.32 7.27
N PRO A 86 9.23 -13.29 7.72
CA PRO A 86 9.54 -14.45 6.90
C PRO A 86 8.31 -15.32 6.57
N GLN A 87 7.37 -15.42 7.52
CA GLN A 87 6.13 -16.17 7.31
C GLN A 87 5.22 -15.45 6.31
N MET A 88 5.17 -14.12 6.39
CA MET A 88 4.43 -13.30 5.44
C MET A 88 5.03 -13.40 4.04
N GLU A 89 6.35 -13.33 3.89
CA GLU A 89 7.04 -13.52 2.61
C GLU A 89 6.70 -14.87 1.99
N GLU A 90 6.72 -15.93 2.79
CA GLU A 90 6.40 -17.28 2.32
C GLU A 90 4.94 -17.41 1.86
N ILE A 91 3.99 -16.88 2.64
CA ILE A 91 2.57 -16.85 2.25
C ILE A 91 2.39 -16.11 0.92
N MET A 92 3.06 -14.96 0.76
CA MET A 92 2.98 -14.16 -0.45
C MET A 92 3.61 -14.86 -1.65
N ARG A 93 4.75 -15.54 -1.45
CA ARG A 93 5.44 -16.34 -2.47
C ARG A 93 4.57 -17.49 -2.95
N VAL A 94 4.06 -18.30 -2.02
CA VAL A 94 3.19 -19.45 -2.34
C VAL A 94 1.95 -18.98 -3.09
N ARG A 95 1.27 -17.95 -2.59
CA ARG A 95 0.10 -17.37 -3.27
C ARG A 95 0.43 -16.88 -4.68
N HIS A 96 1.62 -16.30 -4.89
CA HIS A 96 2.06 -15.83 -6.19
C HIS A 96 2.29 -17.00 -7.17
N GLU A 97 2.95 -18.07 -6.71
CA GLU A 97 3.17 -19.28 -7.51
C GLU A 97 1.86 -19.96 -7.89
N GLU A 98 0.95 -20.12 -6.94
CA GLU A 98 -0.38 -20.66 -7.19
C GLU A 98 -1.14 -19.81 -8.21
N PHE A 99 -1.10 -18.49 -8.07
CA PHE A 99 -1.76 -17.59 -9.02
C PHE A 99 -1.17 -17.73 -10.43
N ILE A 100 0.16 -17.68 -10.57
CA ILE A 100 0.84 -17.85 -11.88
C ILE A 100 0.48 -19.19 -12.52
N ALA A 101 0.39 -20.27 -11.75
CA ALA A 101 0.04 -21.59 -12.26
C ALA A 101 -1.37 -21.65 -12.86
N THR A 102 -2.27 -20.72 -12.52
CA THR A 102 -3.62 -20.63 -13.11
C THR A 102 -3.69 -19.88 -14.44
N LEU A 103 -2.61 -19.19 -14.84
CA LEU A 103 -2.61 -18.34 -16.01
C LEU A 103 -2.30 -19.12 -17.30
N THR A 104 -2.93 -18.72 -18.40
CA THR A 104 -2.51 -19.15 -19.74
C THR A 104 -1.17 -18.50 -20.12
N PRO A 105 -0.43 -19.04 -21.11
CA PRO A 105 0.83 -18.42 -21.55
C PRO A 105 0.69 -16.94 -21.95
N GLU A 106 -0.39 -16.58 -22.66
CA GLU A 106 -0.68 -15.19 -23.06
C GLU A 106 -0.99 -14.30 -21.84
N GLN A 107 -1.73 -14.82 -20.86
CA GLN A 107 -2.03 -14.09 -19.62
C GLN A 107 -0.77 -13.89 -18.76
N LEU A 108 0.12 -14.87 -18.72
CA LEU A 108 1.38 -14.79 -18.01
C LEU A 108 2.30 -13.71 -18.60
N GLU A 109 2.41 -13.65 -19.92
CA GLU A 109 3.18 -12.60 -20.60
C GLU A 109 2.64 -11.20 -20.26
N ARG A 110 1.31 -11.02 -20.33
CA ARG A 110 0.68 -9.75 -19.95
C ARG A 110 0.86 -9.41 -18.48
N PHE A 111 0.81 -10.40 -17.60
CA PHE A 111 1.05 -10.21 -16.17
C PHE A 111 2.49 -9.75 -15.90
N GLN A 112 3.49 -10.30 -16.59
CA GLN A 112 4.88 -9.86 -16.45
C GLN A 112 5.08 -8.39 -16.86
N VAL A 113 4.38 -7.92 -17.89
CA VAL A 113 4.41 -6.50 -18.30
C VAL A 113 3.84 -5.61 -17.19
N ILE A 114 2.68 -5.97 -16.62
CA ILE A 114 2.08 -5.24 -15.49
C ILE A 114 3.06 -5.15 -14.32
N GLU A 115 3.78 -6.23 -14.05
CA GLU A 115 4.71 -6.30 -12.92
C GLU A 115 5.98 -5.48 -13.14
N GLN A 116 6.48 -5.43 -14.39
CA GLN A 116 7.58 -4.54 -14.79
C GLN A 116 7.17 -3.07 -14.71
N GLU A 117 5.97 -2.71 -15.18
CA GLU A 117 5.43 -1.35 -15.06
C GLU A 117 5.30 -0.92 -13.59
N ARG A 118 4.79 -1.83 -12.74
CA ARG A 118 4.70 -1.61 -11.30
C ARG A 118 6.09 -1.34 -10.72
N GLN A 119 7.06 -2.21 -10.97
CA GLN A 119 8.43 -2.04 -10.49
C GLN A 119 9.06 -0.72 -10.97
N ALA A 120 8.89 -0.37 -12.25
CA ALA A 120 9.41 0.88 -12.80
C ALA A 120 8.78 2.12 -12.14
N MET A 121 7.47 2.10 -11.87
CA MET A 121 6.82 3.19 -11.13
C MET A 121 7.34 3.31 -9.69
N PHE A 122 7.54 2.18 -9.01
CA PHE A 122 8.13 2.17 -7.67
C PHE A 122 9.55 2.75 -7.69
N SER A 123 10.43 2.28 -8.56
CA SER A 123 11.83 2.73 -8.65
C SER A 123 11.96 4.21 -8.99
N ARG A 124 11.15 4.72 -9.93
CA ARG A 124 11.17 6.15 -10.28
C ARG A 124 10.74 7.05 -9.13
N HIS A 125 9.80 6.60 -8.30
CA HIS A 125 9.40 7.34 -7.11
C HIS A 125 10.51 7.34 -6.05
N PHE A 126 11.25 6.23 -5.90
CA PHE A 126 12.41 6.14 -4.99
C PHE A 126 13.62 6.98 -5.46
N GLU A 127 13.89 7.07 -6.76
CA GLU A 127 14.99 7.90 -7.29
C GLU A 127 14.70 9.41 -7.25
N SER A 128 13.43 9.82 -7.19
CA SER A 128 13.04 11.23 -7.16
C SER A 128 13.08 11.88 -5.77
N GLU A 129 13.33 11.11 -4.71
CA GLU A 129 13.48 11.61 -3.34
C GLU A 129 14.99 11.79 -3.04
N PRO A 130 15.54 13.02 -3.03
CA PRO A 130 16.91 13.21 -2.56
C PRO A 130 16.96 12.74 -1.10
N ALA A 131 17.97 11.93 -0.77
CA ALA A 131 18.29 11.54 0.59
C ALA A 131 18.29 12.82 1.45
N SER A 132 17.26 12.97 2.28
CA SER A 132 17.17 14.12 3.17
C SER A 132 18.28 13.97 4.22
N PRO A 133 19.10 15.01 4.43
CA PRO A 133 20.26 14.97 5.32
C PRO A 133 19.88 14.79 6.79
#